data_AF-A0A9E4LK52-F1
#
_entry.id   AF-A0A9E4LK52-F1
#
_cell.length_a   1.000
_cell.length_b   1.000
_cell.length_c   1.000
_cell.angle_alpha   90.00
_cell.angle_beta   90.00
_cell.angle_gamma   90.00
#
_symmetry.space_group_name_H-M   'P 1'
#
loop_
_entity.id
_entity.type
_entity.pdbx_description
1 polymer ?
#
loop_
_entity_poly.entity_id
_entity_poly.type
_entity_poly.pdbx_seq_one_letter_code
_entity_poly.pdbx_strand_id
1 'polypeptide(L)'
;MDAGRQRLSQAGSEVGGGSRQYCGTLGQIAPPMADQAGVFFAHVGPRGSGLVDKRLYLPQEWTGDVERCAAAGVPEDRREYRSKTELASEMVERALARGSLKAQWVTGDAAFGMSPPLRDGLAAAGMCYVLDVRPDTTVWPLEPTWTDPPSPSP
;
A
#
# COMPACT_ATOMS: atom_id res chain seq x y z
N MET A 1 36.85 14.71 13.75
CA MET A 1 35.98 15.26 14.81
C MET A 1 34.58 14.82 14.46
N ASP A 2 34.11 13.86 15.24
CA ASP A 2 32.89 13.08 15.08
C ASP A 2 31.72 13.83 15.73
N ALA A 3 30.61 13.98 15.00
CA ALA A 3 29.41 14.65 15.48
C ALA A 3 28.20 13.77 15.23
N GLY A 4 27.98 12.83 16.16
CA GLY A 4 26.70 12.70 16.84
C GLY A 4 25.53 12.19 16.00
N ARG A 5 25.60 10.93 15.56
CA ARG A 5 24.41 10.18 15.12
C ARG A 5 23.54 9.89 16.35
N GLN A 6 22.60 10.78 16.65
CA GLN A 6 21.62 10.58 17.73
C GLN A 6 20.70 9.41 17.35
N ARG A 7 20.98 8.26 17.99
CA ARG A 7 20.19 7.03 17.91
C ARG A 7 18.89 7.30 18.68
N LEU A 8 17.78 7.50 17.98
CA LEU A 8 16.46 7.46 18.60
C LEU A 8 16.13 6.01 18.94
N SER A 9 16.61 5.54 20.09
CA SER A 9 16.13 4.32 20.73
C SER A 9 15.11 4.71 21.78
N GLN A 10 13.83 4.60 21.44
CA GLN A 10 12.78 4.41 22.44
C GLN A 10 12.04 3.11 22.09
N ALA A 11 12.40 2.06 22.81
CA ALA A 11 11.61 0.83 22.87
C ALA A 11 10.49 1.08 23.89
N GLY A 12 9.29 1.42 23.41
CA GLY A 12 8.07 1.29 24.20
C GLY A 12 7.56 -0.15 24.06
N SER A 13 7.25 -0.81 25.17
CA SER A 13 6.80 -2.20 25.23
C SER A 13 5.32 -2.43 24.87
N GLU A 14 4.68 -1.48 24.17
CA GLU A 14 3.24 -1.51 23.85
C GLU A 14 2.95 -1.37 22.35
N VAL A 15 3.92 -1.70 21.49
CA VAL A 15 3.85 -1.48 20.05
C VAL A 15 3.30 -2.74 19.36
N GLY A 16 1.98 -2.82 19.27
CA GLY A 16 1.26 -3.94 18.65
C GLY A 16 1.25 -3.88 17.11
N GLY A 17 1.87 -4.83 16.41
CA GLY A 17 1.57 -5.01 14.98
C GLY A 17 2.47 -5.94 14.17
N GLY A 18 3.47 -6.60 14.74
CA GLY A 18 4.45 -7.30 13.91
C GLY A 18 4.03 -8.71 13.50
N SER A 19 4.14 -8.97 12.19
CA SER A 19 4.37 -10.28 11.58
C SER A 19 5.73 -10.23 10.85
N ARG A 20 6.14 -11.25 10.08
CA ARG A 20 7.35 -11.12 9.24
C ARG A 20 6.99 -10.49 7.89
N GLN A 21 7.35 -9.24 7.64
CA GLN A 21 7.27 -8.64 6.30
C GLN A 21 8.60 -8.08 5.82
N TYR A 22 8.68 -7.92 4.50
CA TYR A 22 9.76 -7.20 3.85
C TYR A 22 9.66 -5.69 4.16
N CYS A 23 10.69 -5.15 4.79
CA CYS A 23 10.81 -3.73 5.07
C CYS A 23 11.68 -3.08 3.99
N GLY A 24 11.09 -2.25 3.13
CA GLY A 24 11.82 -1.55 2.08
C GLY A 24 12.93 -0.62 2.59
N THR A 25 12.77 -0.05 3.79
CA THR A 25 13.78 0.79 4.43
C THR A 25 14.99 0.00 4.94
N LEU A 26 14.79 -1.26 5.33
CA LEU A 26 15.85 -2.12 5.85
C LEU A 26 16.40 -3.10 4.81
N GLY A 27 15.76 -3.23 3.65
CA GLY A 27 16.14 -4.15 2.58
C GLY A 27 16.04 -5.63 2.97
N GLN A 28 15.31 -5.96 4.03
CA GLN A 28 15.23 -7.31 4.59
C GLN A 28 13.88 -7.59 5.25
N ILE A 29 13.62 -8.86 5.55
CA ILE A 29 12.48 -9.27 6.38
C ILE A 29 12.72 -8.77 7.81
N ALA A 30 11.80 -7.95 8.31
CA ALA A 30 11.91 -7.37 9.64
C ALA A 30 11.63 -8.42 10.74
N PRO A 31 12.29 -8.31 11.92
CA PRO A 31 11.94 -9.12 13.07
C PRO A 31 10.54 -8.77 13.61
N PRO A 32 9.84 -9.72 14.27
CA PRO A 32 8.41 -9.65 14.58
C PRO A 32 7.95 -8.56 15.57
N MET A 33 8.84 -7.75 16.14
CA MET A 33 8.49 -6.55 16.93
C MET A 33 8.70 -5.24 16.15
N ALA A 34 9.32 -5.29 14.97
CA ALA A 34 9.70 -4.11 14.18
C ALA A 34 8.77 -3.86 12.97
N ASP A 35 7.69 -4.61 12.82
CA ASP A 35 6.94 -4.69 11.56
C ASP A 35 5.50 -4.16 11.64
N GLN A 36 5.33 -2.99 12.26
CA GLN A 36 4.14 -2.17 12.01
C GLN A 36 4.32 -1.46 10.67
N ALA A 37 3.74 -2.01 9.61
CA ALA A 37 3.74 -1.36 8.29
C ALA A 37 2.57 -0.36 8.18
N GLY A 38 2.87 0.86 7.73
CA GLY A 38 1.86 1.85 7.36
C GLY A 38 1.76 1.98 5.84
N VAL A 39 0.54 2.24 5.34
CA VAL A 39 0.28 2.71 3.98
C VAL A 39 0.00 4.21 4.07
N PHE A 40 0.70 4.99 3.26
CA PHE A 40 0.63 6.45 3.29
C PHE A 40 0.28 6.98 1.91
N PHE A 41 -0.62 7.95 1.86
CA PHE A 41 -0.99 8.65 0.63
C PHE A 41 -0.69 10.14 0.81
N ALA A 42 0.16 10.67 -0.05
CA ALA A 42 0.60 12.06 0.00
C ALA A 42 0.25 12.77 -1.32
N HIS A 43 -0.15 14.03 -1.19
CA HIS A 43 -0.31 14.93 -2.33
C HIS A 43 0.98 15.71 -2.52
N VAL A 44 1.42 15.84 -3.77
CA VAL A 44 2.59 16.61 -4.17
C VAL A 44 2.17 17.58 -5.26
N GLY A 45 2.52 18.86 -5.10
CA GLY A 45 2.23 19.89 -6.08
C GLY A 45 3.18 21.08 -5.99
N PRO A 46 2.94 22.15 -6.77
CA PRO A 46 3.86 23.29 -6.86
C PRO A 46 4.08 24.04 -5.53
N ARG A 47 3.14 23.92 -4.59
CA ARG A 47 3.20 24.57 -3.28
C ARG A 47 3.82 23.67 -2.20
N GLY A 48 4.32 22.49 -2.58
CA GLY A 48 4.91 21.51 -1.67
C GLY A 48 4.14 20.20 -1.63
N SER A 49 4.43 19.41 -0.60
CA SER A 49 3.83 18.10 -0.36
C SER A 49 3.16 18.02 1.00
N GLY A 50 2.15 17.16 1.12
CA GLY A 50 1.41 16.95 2.36
C GLY A 50 0.80 15.56 2.44
N LEU A 51 0.79 14.98 3.63
CA LEU A 51 0.14 13.71 3.90
C LEU A 51 -1.39 13.91 3.85
N VAL A 52 -2.06 13.13 3.00
CA VAL A 52 -3.51 13.19 2.79
C VAL A 52 -4.22 12.14 3.65
N ASP A 53 -3.67 10.93 3.69
CA ASP A 53 -4.26 9.81 4.42
C ASP A 53 -3.14 8.84 4.88
N LYS A 54 -3.43 8.09 5.94
CA LYS A 54 -2.57 7.01 6.45
C LYS A 54 -3.42 5.87 7.01
N ARG A 55 -2.99 4.64 6.75
CA ARG A 55 -3.61 3.43 7.30
C ARG A 55 -2.54 2.51 7.87
N LEU A 56 -2.83 1.91 9.03
CA LEU A 56 -2.05 0.79 9.55
C LEU A 56 -2.41 -0.45 8.72
N TYR A 57 -1.39 -1.18 8.26
CA TYR A 57 -1.57 -2.51 7.70
C TYR A 57 -1.58 -3.53 8.84
N LEU A 58 -2.64 -4.34 8.89
CA LEU A 58 -2.77 -5.43 9.85
C LEU A 58 -2.65 -6.77 9.12
N PRO A 59 -1.64 -7.59 9.46
CA PRO A 59 -1.54 -8.96 8.96
C PRO A 59 -2.77 -9.80 9.35
N GLN A 60 -3.03 -10.89 8.62
CA GLN A 60 -4.18 -11.77 8.91
C GLN A 60 -4.18 -12.33 10.34
N GLU A 61 -2.99 -12.66 10.86
CA GLU A 61 -2.79 -13.12 12.24
C GLU A 61 -3.21 -12.09 13.30
N TRP A 62 -3.22 -10.79 12.95
CA TRP A 62 -3.72 -9.73 13.82
C TRP A 62 -5.23 -9.61 13.73
N THR A 63 -5.76 -9.57 12.52
CA THR A 63 -7.21 -9.42 12.29
C THR A 63 -8.02 -10.60 12.82
N GLY A 64 -7.41 -11.79 12.91
CA GLY A 64 -8.02 -12.98 13.53
C GLY A 64 -7.98 -13.01 15.06
N ASP A 65 -7.22 -12.13 15.70
CA ASP A 65 -7.08 -12.06 17.16
C ASP A 65 -7.74 -10.79 17.69
N VAL A 66 -9.03 -10.92 18.04
CA VAL A 66 -9.88 -9.81 18.48
C VAL A 66 -9.39 -9.20 19.79
N GLU A 67 -8.95 -10.03 20.73
CA GLU A 67 -8.43 -9.58 22.03
C GLU A 67 -7.13 -8.79 21.86
N ARG A 68 -6.23 -9.28 21.01
CA ARG A 68 -5.00 -8.56 20.67
C ARG A 68 -5.27 -7.23 19.96
N CYS A 69 -6.22 -7.20 19.02
CA CYS A 69 -6.66 -5.96 18.38
C CYS A 69 -7.27 -4.97 19.37
N ALA A 70 -8.12 -5.44 20.29
CA ALA A 70 -8.75 -4.61 21.31
C ALA A 70 -7.72 -4.03 22.29
N ALA A 71 -6.79 -4.86 22.78
CA ALA A 71 -5.69 -4.45 23.66
C ALA A 71 -4.78 -3.41 22.98
N ALA A 72 -4.58 -3.51 21.67
CA ALA A 72 -3.80 -2.55 20.88
C ALA A 72 -4.61 -1.30 20.45
N GLY A 73 -5.88 -1.18 20.83
CA GLY A 73 -6.73 -0.04 20.50
C GLY A 73 -7.13 0.06 19.02
N VAL A 74 -7.11 -1.06 18.27
CA VAL A 74 -7.52 -1.08 16.87
C VAL A 74 -9.04 -0.89 16.78
N PRO A 75 -9.55 0.13 16.06
CA PRO A 75 -10.99 0.31 15.85
C PRO A 75 -11.64 -0.90 15.18
N GLU A 76 -12.86 -1.27 15.58
CA GLU A 76 -13.56 -2.46 15.08
C GLU A 76 -13.72 -2.47 13.55
N ASP A 77 -14.06 -1.33 12.97
CA ASP A 77 -14.19 -1.11 11.52
C ASP A 77 -12.87 -1.29 10.75
N ARG A 78 -11.74 -1.41 11.46
CA ARG A 78 -10.39 -1.58 10.90
C ARG A 78 -9.78 -2.94 11.21
N ARG A 79 -10.51 -3.84 11.87
CA ARG A 79 -10.03 -5.18 12.23
C ARG A 79 -10.20 -6.20 11.10
N GLU A 80 -10.85 -5.85 10.01
CA GLU A 80 -10.93 -6.72 8.83
C GLU A 80 -9.62 -6.67 8.02
N TYR A 81 -9.19 -7.83 7.51
CA TYR A 81 -7.98 -7.91 6.71
C TYR A 81 -8.12 -7.10 5.41
N ARG A 82 -7.10 -6.28 5.14
CA ARG A 82 -6.90 -5.56 3.89
C ARG A 82 -5.43 -5.62 3.52
N SER A 83 -5.15 -6.00 2.28
CA SER A 83 -3.82 -5.86 1.68
C SER A 83 -3.41 -4.40 1.60
N LYS A 84 -2.11 -4.15 1.47
CA LYS A 84 -1.58 -2.77 1.32
C LYS A 84 -2.16 -2.07 0.09
N THR A 85 -2.41 -2.81 -0.99
CA THR A 85 -2.95 -2.27 -2.23
C THR A 85 -4.44 -1.98 -2.13
N GLU A 86 -5.22 -2.79 -1.40
CA GLU A 86 -6.62 -2.46 -1.10
C GLU A 86 -6.72 -1.20 -0.24
N LEU A 87 -5.88 -1.08 0.79
CA LEU A 87 -5.81 0.15 1.60
C LEU A 87 -5.48 1.36 0.73
N ALA A 88 -4.53 1.24 -0.22
CA ALA A 88 -4.19 2.32 -1.14
C ALA A 88 -5.36 2.67 -2.08
N SER A 89 -6.06 1.68 -2.65
CA SER A 89 -7.26 1.92 -3.46
C SER A 89 -8.32 2.70 -2.69
N GLU A 90 -8.64 2.26 -1.47
CA GLU A 90 -9.62 2.95 -0.63
C GLU A 90 -9.18 4.39 -0.29
N MET A 91 -7.88 4.62 -0.07
CA MET A 91 -7.33 5.97 0.20
C MET A 91 -7.49 6.88 -1.02
N VAL A 92 -7.24 6.37 -2.23
CA VAL A 92 -7.42 7.12 -3.47
C VAL A 92 -8.90 7.41 -3.69
N GLU A 93 -9.78 6.41 -3.57
CA GLU A 93 -11.23 6.57 -3.72
C GLU A 93 -11.78 7.64 -2.75
N ARG A 94 -11.40 7.57 -1.47
CA ARG A 94 -11.78 8.59 -0.49
C ARG A 94 -11.27 9.98 -0.87
N ALA A 95 -10.06 10.08 -1.38
CA ALA A 95 -9.47 11.35 -1.77
C ALA A 95 -10.18 11.97 -2.99
N LEU A 96 -10.53 11.15 -3.97
CA LEU A 96 -11.30 11.55 -5.15
C LEU A 96 -12.73 11.95 -4.78
N ALA A 97 -13.40 11.17 -3.94
CA ALA A 97 -14.74 11.46 -3.46
C ALA A 97 -14.83 12.79 -2.69
N ARG A 98 -13.76 13.19 -1.99
CA ARG A 98 -13.67 14.52 -1.33
C ARG A 98 -13.57 15.67 -2.32
N GLY A 99 -13.07 15.45 -3.54
CA GLY A 99 -12.98 16.44 -4.62
C GLY A 99 -12.04 17.63 -4.38
N SER A 100 -11.39 17.72 -3.22
CA SER A 100 -10.55 18.87 -2.86
C SER A 100 -9.12 18.80 -3.39
N LEU A 101 -8.67 17.61 -3.84
CA LEU A 101 -7.33 17.42 -4.37
C LEU A 101 -7.32 17.60 -5.89
N LYS A 102 -6.45 18.50 -6.35
CA LYS A 102 -6.17 18.67 -7.78
C LYS A 102 -4.97 17.82 -8.14
N ALA A 103 -5.21 16.55 -8.46
CA ALA A 103 -4.19 15.62 -8.92
C ALA A 103 -4.69 14.90 -10.18
N GLN A 104 -3.79 14.67 -11.13
CA GLN A 104 -4.05 13.86 -12.33
C GLN A 104 -3.25 12.55 -12.35
N TRP A 105 -2.22 12.45 -11.50
CA TRP A 105 -1.27 11.35 -11.49
C TRP A 105 -1.21 10.70 -10.11
N VAL A 106 -1.13 9.38 -10.09
CA VAL A 106 -0.80 8.58 -8.91
C VAL A 106 0.55 7.88 -9.15
N THR A 107 1.44 7.96 -8.17
CA THR A 107 2.77 7.33 -8.24
C THR A 107 2.98 6.37 -7.08
N GLY A 108 3.76 5.32 -7.28
CA GLY A 108 4.04 4.31 -6.25
C GLY A 108 5.07 3.27 -6.72
N ASP A 109 5.62 2.55 -5.76
CA ASP A 109 6.60 1.50 -6.03
C ASP A 109 5.96 0.18 -6.49
N ALA A 110 6.79 -0.84 -6.69
CA ALA A 110 6.38 -2.15 -7.18
C ALA A 110 5.46 -2.92 -6.21
N ALA A 111 5.40 -2.56 -4.93
CA ALA A 111 4.41 -3.17 -4.03
C ALA A 111 2.98 -2.77 -4.42
N PHE A 112 2.80 -1.61 -5.07
CA PHE A 112 1.52 -1.13 -5.57
C PHE A 112 1.33 -1.40 -7.06
N GLY A 113 2.37 -1.21 -7.88
CA GLY A 113 2.27 -1.40 -9.33
C GLY A 113 2.04 -2.85 -9.78
N MET A 114 2.36 -3.82 -8.93
CA MET A 114 2.07 -5.23 -9.19
C MET A 114 0.60 -5.63 -8.91
N SER A 115 -0.28 -4.69 -8.53
CA SER A 115 -1.71 -4.93 -8.33
C SER A 115 -2.53 -4.49 -9.55
N PRO A 116 -3.01 -5.42 -10.40
CA PRO A 116 -3.96 -5.09 -11.47
C PRO A 116 -5.22 -4.36 -10.95
N PRO A 117 -5.88 -4.81 -9.86
CA PRO A 117 -7.07 -4.11 -9.36
C PRO A 117 -6.83 -2.64 -9.01
N LEU A 118 -5.67 -2.30 -8.43
CA LEU A 118 -5.32 -0.91 -8.15
C LEU A 118 -5.13 -0.11 -9.46
N ARG A 119 -4.40 -0.67 -10.43
CA ARG A 119 -4.17 -0.02 -11.74
C ARG A 119 -5.47 0.19 -12.51
N ASP A 120 -6.33 -0.82 -12.54
CA ASP A 120 -7.62 -0.78 -13.22
C ASP A 120 -8.55 0.24 -12.54
N GLY A 121 -8.57 0.26 -11.20
CA GLY A 121 -9.33 1.24 -10.43
C GLY A 121 -8.88 2.69 -10.69
N LEU A 122 -7.56 2.93 -10.76
CA LEU A 122 -7.00 4.23 -11.13
C LEU A 122 -7.43 4.65 -12.54
N ALA A 123 -7.33 3.75 -13.51
CA ALA A 123 -7.73 4.01 -14.89
C ALA A 123 -9.24 4.29 -15.01
N ALA A 124 -10.07 3.49 -14.34
CA ALA A 124 -11.52 3.67 -14.31
C ALA A 124 -11.94 5.00 -13.65
N ALA A 125 -11.16 5.47 -12.67
CA ALA A 125 -11.33 6.77 -12.05
C ALA A 125 -10.81 7.95 -12.89
N GLY A 126 -10.31 7.70 -14.11
CA GLY A 126 -9.75 8.73 -14.99
C GLY A 126 -8.39 9.27 -14.54
N MET A 127 -7.71 8.57 -13.63
CA MET A 127 -6.38 8.95 -13.13
C MET A 127 -5.29 8.34 -14.01
N CYS A 128 -4.29 9.14 -14.37
CA CYS A 128 -3.05 8.62 -14.90
C CYS A 128 -2.20 8.04 -13.76
N TYR A 129 -1.33 7.08 -14.05
CA TYR A 129 -0.44 6.54 -13.03
C TYR A 129 0.96 6.22 -13.57
N VAL A 130 1.94 6.32 -12.68
CA VAL A 130 3.31 5.82 -12.86
C VAL A 130 3.62 4.95 -11.66
N LEU A 131 3.45 3.64 -11.83
CA LEU A 131 3.75 2.67 -10.78
C LEU A 131 4.90 1.79 -11.24
N ASP A 132 5.90 1.61 -10.38
CA ASP A 132 6.99 0.68 -10.66
C ASP A 132 6.42 -0.74 -10.79
N VAL A 133 7.09 -1.57 -11.59
CA VAL A 133 6.83 -3.02 -11.64
C VAL A 133 8.11 -3.74 -11.26
N ARG A 134 7.99 -5.02 -10.90
CA ARG A 134 9.20 -5.82 -10.64
C ARG A 134 10.01 -5.98 -11.94
N PRO A 135 11.35 -6.07 -11.86
CA PRO A 135 12.19 -6.23 -13.04
C PRO A 135 11.97 -7.54 -13.81
N ASP A 136 11.35 -8.54 -13.18
CA ASP A 136 10.96 -9.82 -13.78
C ASP A 136 9.52 -9.84 -14.32
N THR A 137 8.86 -8.68 -14.40
CA THR A 137 7.51 -8.58 -14.95
C THR A 137 7.53 -8.78 -16.45
N THR A 138 6.86 -9.84 -16.92
CA THR A 138 6.69 -10.08 -18.36
C THR A 138 5.71 -9.08 -18.95
N VAL A 139 6.09 -8.47 -20.06
CA VAL A 139 5.27 -7.52 -20.82
C VAL A 139 5.19 -7.94 -22.27
N TRP A 140 4.09 -7.59 -22.93
CA TRP A 140 4.00 -7.69 -24.38
C TRP A 140 4.72 -6.47 -24.98
N PRO A 141 5.81 -6.67 -25.75
CA PRO A 141 6.54 -5.55 -26.36
C PRO A 141 5.77 -4.90 -27.52
N LEU A 142 4.78 -5.61 -28.05
CA LEU A 142 3.87 -5.17 -29.11
C LEU A 142 2.44 -5.47 -28.66
N GLU A 143 1.47 -4.74 -29.22
CA GLU A 143 0.05 -4.99 -28.97
C GLU A 143 -0.30 -6.45 -29.36
N PRO A 144 -0.80 -7.28 -28.41
CA PRO A 144 -1.13 -8.66 -28.71
C PRO A 144 -2.46 -8.74 -29.48
N THR A 145 -2.50 -9.58 -30.51
CA THR A 145 -3.76 -9.93 -31.18
C THR A 145 -4.50 -10.98 -30.38
N TRP A 146 -5.72 -10.68 -29.95
CA TRP A 146 -6.59 -11.64 -29.28
C TRP A 146 -7.43 -12.40 -30.32
N THR A 147 -7.51 -13.72 -30.18
CA THR A 147 -8.41 -14.57 -30.96
C THR A 147 -9.26 -15.39 -30.00
N ASP A 148 -10.59 -15.26 -30.08
CA ASP A 148 -11.49 -16.13 -29.33
C ASP A 148 -11.35 -17.57 -29.82
N PRO A 149 -11.32 -18.56 -28.91
CA PRO A 149 -11.37 -19.95 -29.32
C PRO A 149 -12.67 -20.22 -30.10
N PRO A 150 -12.65 -21.09 -31.12
CA PRO A 150 -13.88 -21.45 -31.82
C PRO A 150 -14.88 -22.04 -30.81
N SER A 151 -16.14 -21.63 -30.90
CA SER A 151 -17.21 -22.18 -30.08
C SER A 151 -17.24 -23.71 -30.21
N PRO A 152 -17.44 -24.46 -29.11
CA PRO A 152 -17.57 -25.91 -29.19
C PRO A 152 -18.73 -26.28 -30.11
N SER A 153 -18.50 -27.28 -30.97
CA SER A 153 -19.55 -27.85 -31.83
C SER A 153 -20.72 -28.38 -30.97
N PRO A 154 -21.98 -28.28 -31.45
CA PRO A 154 -23.16 -28.75 -30.73
C PRO A 154 -23.16 -30.26 -30.47
#